data_AF-A0A1H1IQ30-F1
#
_entry.id   AF-A0A1H1IQ30-F1
#
_cell.length_a   1.000
_cell.length_b   1.000
_cell.length_c   1.000
_cell.angle_alpha   90.00
_cell.angle_beta   90.00
_cell.angle_gamma   90.00
#
_symmetry.space_group_name_H-M   'P 1'
#
loop_
_entity.id
_entity.type
_entity.pdbx_description
1 polymer ?
#
loop_
_entity_poly.entity_id
_entity_poly.type
_entity_poly.pdbx_seq_one_letter_code
_entity_poly.pdbx_strand_id
1 'polypeptide(L)'
;MTIVIPAVLQKTHSYNEAKVRYQVIDPIMRKLGYDDGGETYIELEEELAYPYFHIGHKSKKKDLPLGFPDYRAGLKGRRGSFVVEAKAAKVGISAEDVEQAHSYAAHALVGANYFVLCDGNTFVVYETLSGPNSSPIINIPLTEIDARFHEIENILAPESLAKNCQVSYDLNLKLCEGLRSSAELRSGEYEIDEWSFHIYQNGIDKTEDFKKCAPQFQDIDVQMNQLRSDFNLKIEEGTLQRDRTGRISAHVSFMGATKNNLSAMKQLGINTLTFATKDEFLSLDRTQPTVFETTADFSLEHGTMFPQLLGSAVPIDTDLEGDTHTVAYLFKEADAVLGDYISTAVYRVPQLASLGLKLELKFQGRILIRLAP
;
A
#
# COMPACT_ATOMS: atom_id res chain seq x y z
N MET A 1 12.43 -30.65 9.46
CA MET A 1 13.88 -30.87 9.59
C MET A 1 14.33 -30.04 10.78
N THR A 2 14.81 -30.67 11.85
CA THR A 2 15.24 -29.98 13.06
C THR A 2 16.51 -29.17 12.78
N ILE A 3 16.50 -27.88 13.10
CA ILE A 3 17.56 -26.91 12.81
C ILE A 3 18.70 -27.10 13.80
N VAL A 4 18.36 -27.24 15.09
CA VAL A 4 19.30 -27.55 16.16
C VAL A 4 18.94 -28.89 16.78
N ILE A 5 19.82 -29.88 16.65
CA ILE A 5 19.52 -31.24 17.13
C ILE A 5 19.29 -31.27 18.66
N PRO A 6 18.37 -32.11 19.18
CA PRO A 6 18.03 -32.11 20.62
C PRO A 6 19.22 -32.34 21.56
N ALA A 7 20.23 -33.10 21.10
CA ALA A 7 21.46 -33.33 21.85
C ALA A 7 22.33 -32.07 22.03
N VAL A 8 22.22 -31.10 21.11
CA VAL A 8 22.87 -29.78 21.23
C VAL A 8 22.15 -28.94 22.26
N LEU A 9 20.80 -28.87 22.21
CA LEU A 9 19.98 -28.13 23.18
C LEU A 9 20.25 -28.55 24.63
N GLN A 10 20.50 -29.84 24.87
CA GLN A 10 20.81 -30.35 26.21
C GLN A 10 22.19 -29.94 26.72
N LYS A 11 23.12 -29.54 25.84
CA LYS A 11 24.53 -29.27 26.19
C LYS A 11 24.95 -27.82 26.02
N THR A 12 24.10 -26.97 25.42
CA THR A 12 24.44 -25.58 25.07
C THR A 12 24.93 -24.76 26.25
N HIS A 13 24.37 -24.94 27.44
CA HIS A 13 24.79 -24.29 28.69
C HIS A 13 26.29 -24.46 29.04
N SER A 14 26.97 -25.44 28.44
CA SER A 14 28.41 -25.71 28.64
C SER A 14 29.30 -25.19 27.50
N TYR A 15 28.72 -24.61 26.45
CA TYR A 15 29.42 -24.23 25.24
C TYR A 15 30.17 -22.90 25.42
N ASN A 16 31.38 -22.86 24.87
CA ASN A 16 32.09 -21.63 24.61
C ASN A 16 31.63 -21.05 23.26
N GLU A 17 32.04 -19.82 22.97
CA GLU A 17 31.68 -19.08 21.76
C GLU A 17 31.93 -19.88 20.47
N ALA A 18 33.11 -20.49 20.30
CA ALA A 18 33.42 -21.31 19.13
C ALA A 18 32.46 -22.51 18.95
N LYS A 19 31.99 -23.12 20.04
CA LYS A 19 30.98 -24.18 19.97
C LYS A 19 29.59 -23.64 19.66
N VAL A 20 29.23 -22.47 20.18
CA VAL A 20 27.96 -21.81 19.83
C VAL A 20 27.93 -21.49 18.34
N ARG A 21 29.02 -20.94 17.79
CA ARG A 21 29.21 -20.73 16.36
C ARG A 21 28.95 -22.00 15.55
N TYR A 22 29.73 -23.05 15.81
CA TYR A 22 29.68 -24.26 15.00
C TYR A 22 28.41 -25.11 15.17
N GLN A 23 27.88 -25.21 16.39
CA GLN A 23 26.75 -26.10 16.69
C GLN A 23 25.38 -25.43 16.59
N VAL A 24 25.32 -24.09 16.61
CA VAL A 24 24.06 -23.32 16.64
C VAL A 24 23.96 -22.35 15.46
N ILE A 25 24.91 -21.43 15.32
CA ILE A 25 24.84 -20.39 14.29
C ILE A 25 25.03 -21.00 12.89
N ASP A 26 26.01 -21.87 12.68
CA ASP A 26 26.27 -22.50 11.37
C ASP A 26 25.05 -23.26 10.80
N PRO A 27 24.31 -24.09 11.58
CA PRO A 27 23.06 -24.68 11.11
C PRO A 27 21.99 -23.65 10.73
N ILE A 28 21.85 -22.58 11.51
CA ILE A 28 20.88 -21.50 11.25
C ILE A 28 21.23 -20.78 9.94
N MET A 29 22.49 -20.39 9.75
CA MET A 29 22.96 -19.69 8.55
C MET A 29 22.76 -20.54 7.29
N ARG A 30 23.11 -21.84 7.35
CA ARG A 30 22.85 -22.79 6.25
C ARG A 30 21.36 -22.94 5.97
N LYS A 31 20.53 -23.01 7.01
CA LYS A 31 19.08 -23.14 6.87
C LYS A 31 18.44 -21.88 6.27
N LEU A 32 18.98 -20.69 6.58
CA LEU A 32 18.60 -19.41 5.98
C LEU A 32 19.02 -19.28 4.50
N GLY A 33 19.93 -20.13 4.02
CA GLY A 33 20.40 -20.10 2.63
C GLY A 33 21.70 -19.29 2.42
N TYR A 34 22.52 -19.15 3.47
CA TYR A 34 23.87 -18.59 3.37
C TYR A 34 24.88 -19.74 3.28
N ASP A 35 25.23 -20.15 2.06
CA ASP A 35 26.15 -21.25 1.75
C ASP A 35 27.38 -20.78 0.95
N ASP A 36 27.64 -19.46 0.93
CA ASP A 36 28.66 -18.78 0.13
C ASP A 36 28.50 -18.96 -1.40
N GLY A 37 27.33 -19.44 -1.85
CA GLY A 37 26.96 -19.64 -3.25
C GLY A 37 26.00 -18.58 -3.80
N GLY A 38 25.99 -18.41 -5.12
CA GLY A 38 24.98 -17.60 -5.81
C GLY A 38 24.98 -16.11 -5.44
N GLU A 39 23.83 -15.61 -5.00
CA GLU A 39 23.54 -14.19 -4.75
C GLU A 39 23.77 -13.75 -3.29
N THR A 40 24.30 -14.63 -2.44
CA THR A 40 24.57 -14.37 -1.01
C THR A 40 26.06 -14.45 -0.71
N TYR A 41 26.48 -13.86 0.41
CA TYR A 41 27.83 -14.00 0.94
C TYR A 41 27.77 -14.29 2.44
N ILE A 42 28.81 -14.95 2.95
CA ILE A 42 29.05 -15.16 4.38
C ILE A 42 30.56 -15.12 4.63
N GLU A 43 31.02 -14.06 5.28
CA GLU A 43 32.43 -13.85 5.63
C GLU A 43 32.61 -14.07 7.13
N LEU A 44 33.71 -14.72 7.51
CA LEU A 44 34.06 -15.07 8.89
C LEU A 44 35.20 -14.19 9.39
N GLU A 45 35.08 -13.65 10.60
CA GLU A 45 36.16 -12.93 11.30
C GLU A 45 36.85 -11.86 10.43
N GLU A 46 36.08 -11.12 9.62
CA GLU A 46 36.61 -10.09 8.70
C GLU A 46 37.20 -8.91 9.49
N GLU A 47 38.46 -8.54 9.22
CA GLU A 47 39.07 -7.36 9.84
C GLU A 47 38.40 -6.09 9.34
N LEU A 48 37.72 -5.38 10.24
CA LEU A 48 37.17 -4.08 9.91
C LEU A 48 38.28 -3.03 9.96
N ALA A 49 38.36 -2.23 8.90
CA ALA A 49 39.25 -1.07 8.83
C ALA A 49 38.47 0.18 8.45
N TYR A 50 38.77 1.32 9.06
CA TYR A 50 38.16 2.56 8.60
C TYR A 50 38.62 2.89 7.17
N PRO A 51 37.71 3.19 6.24
CA PRO A 51 38.06 3.54 4.86
C PRO A 51 38.67 4.95 4.73
N TYR A 52 38.96 5.59 5.87
CA TYR A 52 39.46 6.96 5.96
C TYR A 52 40.92 6.96 6.40
N PHE A 53 41.67 7.99 6.00
CA PHE A 53 43.04 8.18 6.49
C PHE A 53 43.09 8.38 8.01
N HIS A 54 42.05 8.98 8.58
CA HIS A 54 41.86 9.19 10.01
C HIS A 54 40.40 9.61 10.31
N ILE A 55 39.87 9.35 11.51
CA ILE A 55 38.50 9.77 11.87
C ILE A 55 38.52 11.01 12.75
N GLY A 56 38.06 12.15 12.20
CA GLY A 56 37.87 13.40 12.97
C GLY A 56 39.14 14.02 13.59
N HIS A 57 40.29 13.37 13.48
CA HIS A 57 41.58 13.77 14.05
C HIS A 57 42.70 13.55 13.05
N LYS A 58 43.81 14.30 13.13
CA LYS A 58 44.91 14.18 12.14
C LYS A 58 45.77 12.91 12.24
N SER A 59 45.43 11.95 13.12
CA SER A 59 46.29 10.79 13.42
C SER A 59 45.49 9.51 13.56
N LYS A 60 45.80 8.53 12.70
CA LYS A 60 45.22 7.19 12.70
C LYS A 60 45.47 6.40 13.99
N LYS A 61 46.53 6.73 14.74
CA LYS A 61 46.84 6.09 16.04
C LYS A 61 45.81 6.42 17.14
N LYS A 62 44.95 7.42 16.91
CA LYS A 62 43.88 7.81 17.84
C LYS A 62 42.53 7.20 17.45
N ASP A 63 42.44 6.54 16.30
CA ASP A 63 41.25 5.81 15.91
C ASP A 63 41.14 4.58 16.83
N LEU A 64 39.94 4.30 17.34
CA LEU A 64 39.70 3.15 18.19
C LEU A 64 39.98 1.85 17.40
N PRO A 65 40.57 0.83 18.04
CA PRO A 65 40.78 -0.46 17.39
C PRO A 65 39.42 -1.03 16.97
N LEU A 66 39.34 -1.45 15.72
CA LEU A 66 38.19 -2.14 15.18
C LEU A 66 38.31 -3.62 15.51
N GLY A 67 37.19 -4.23 15.90
CA GLY A 67 37.14 -5.66 16.16
C GLY A 67 36.78 -6.47 14.92
N PHE A 68 36.51 -7.75 15.14
CA PHE A 68 36.20 -8.73 14.11
C PHE A 68 34.81 -9.28 14.42
N PRO A 69 33.77 -8.98 13.63
CA PRO A 69 32.50 -9.66 13.80
C PRO A 69 32.69 -11.16 13.49
N ASP A 70 32.03 -12.04 14.24
CA ASP A 70 32.12 -13.48 13.99
C ASP A 70 31.64 -13.83 12.58
N TYR A 71 30.53 -13.22 12.15
CA TYR A 71 30.02 -13.34 10.79
C TYR A 71 29.57 -12.00 10.24
N ARG A 72 29.78 -11.85 8.94
CA ARG A 72 29.10 -10.87 8.10
C ARG A 72 28.42 -11.60 6.96
N ALA A 73 27.10 -11.44 6.85
CA ALA A 73 26.33 -12.10 5.82
C ALA A 73 25.39 -11.12 5.12
N GLY A 74 25.02 -11.46 3.88
CA GLY A 74 24.09 -10.62 3.14
C GLY A 74 24.03 -10.95 1.67
N LEU A 75 23.62 -9.96 0.89
CA LEU A 75 23.36 -10.09 -0.53
C LEU A 75 24.51 -9.50 -1.36
N LYS A 76 24.96 -10.23 -2.38
CA LYS A 76 25.97 -9.75 -3.33
C LYS A 76 25.36 -8.69 -4.24
N GLY A 77 26.05 -7.56 -4.43
CA GLY A 77 25.67 -6.52 -5.40
C GLY A 77 24.40 -5.71 -5.11
N ARG A 78 23.76 -5.87 -3.94
CA ARG A 78 22.54 -5.16 -3.55
C ARG A 78 22.53 -4.85 -2.05
N ARG A 79 21.60 -3.99 -1.60
CA ARG A 79 21.41 -3.68 -0.18
C ARG A 79 20.83 -4.88 0.55
N GLY A 80 21.18 -5.03 1.82
CA GLY A 80 20.77 -6.14 2.67
C GLY A 80 21.99 -6.89 3.19
N SER A 81 22.36 -6.61 4.43
CA SER A 81 23.38 -7.35 5.16
C SER A 81 23.12 -7.32 6.66
N PHE A 82 23.72 -8.26 7.37
CA PHE A 82 23.71 -8.33 8.81
C PHE A 82 25.03 -8.88 9.34
N VAL A 83 25.30 -8.61 10.61
CA VAL A 83 26.41 -9.22 11.35
C VAL A 83 25.86 -10.16 12.40
N VAL A 84 26.64 -11.19 12.74
CA VAL A 84 26.33 -12.09 13.85
C VAL A 84 27.49 -12.06 14.82
N GLU A 85 27.18 -11.93 16.11
CA GLU A 85 28.11 -11.99 17.23
C GLU A 85 27.71 -13.16 18.14
N ALA A 86 28.62 -14.09 18.35
CA ALA A 86 28.44 -15.22 19.24
C ALA A 86 28.91 -14.87 20.65
N LYS A 87 28.25 -15.45 21.66
CA LYS A 87 28.68 -15.36 23.07
C LYS A 87 28.66 -16.74 23.70
N ALA A 88 29.34 -16.88 24.84
CA ALA A 88 29.32 -18.12 25.60
C ALA A 88 28.03 -18.23 26.43
N ALA A 89 27.39 -19.39 26.42
CA ALA A 89 26.10 -19.64 27.08
C ALA A 89 26.08 -19.39 28.60
N LYS A 90 27.25 -19.36 29.25
CA LYS A 90 27.37 -19.14 30.69
C LYS A 90 27.25 -17.68 31.10
N VAL A 91 27.54 -16.75 30.18
CA VAL A 91 27.64 -15.31 30.47
C VAL A 91 26.31 -14.60 30.20
N GLY A 92 25.51 -15.12 29.27
CA GLY A 92 24.34 -14.42 28.76
C GLY A 92 24.73 -13.29 27.81
N ILE A 93 23.74 -12.61 27.24
CA ILE A 93 23.94 -11.42 26.42
C ILE A 93 23.85 -10.17 27.32
N SER A 94 24.92 -9.39 27.40
CA SER A 94 24.97 -8.12 28.15
C SER A 94 24.73 -6.90 27.26
N ALA A 95 24.51 -5.73 27.87
CA ALA A 95 24.39 -4.47 27.12
C ALA A 95 25.67 -4.12 26.36
N GLU A 96 26.84 -4.44 26.91
CA GLU A 96 28.14 -4.23 26.25
C GLU A 96 28.26 -5.10 24.98
N ASP A 97 27.74 -6.33 25.02
CA ASP A 97 27.72 -7.20 23.84
C ASP A 97 26.83 -6.64 22.73
N VAL A 98 25.67 -6.09 23.11
CA VAL A 98 24.74 -5.43 22.17
C VAL A 98 25.39 -4.20 21.54
N GLU A 99 26.05 -3.36 22.36
CA GLU A 99 26.80 -2.19 21.86
C GLU A 99 27.94 -2.61 20.91
N GLN A 100 28.65 -3.68 21.25
CA GLN A 100 29.72 -4.23 20.42
C GLN A 100 29.18 -4.69 19.06
N ALA A 101 28.15 -5.56 19.03
CA ALA A 101 27.57 -6.07 17.80
C ALA A 101 26.95 -4.94 16.94
N HIS A 102 26.28 -3.97 17.59
CA HIS A 102 25.79 -2.77 16.92
C HIS A 102 26.93 -1.96 16.29
N SER A 103 28.07 -1.81 16.99
CA SER A 103 29.22 -1.06 16.47
C SER A 103 29.80 -1.69 15.19
N TYR A 104 29.79 -3.02 15.09
CA TYR A 104 30.18 -3.74 13.87
C TYR A 104 29.18 -3.53 12.74
N ALA A 105 27.88 -3.64 13.02
CA ALA A 105 26.86 -3.44 12.00
C ALA A 105 26.82 -2.01 11.46
N ALA A 106 26.95 -1.01 12.34
CA ALA A 106 26.96 0.40 11.96
C ALA A 106 28.28 0.84 11.31
N HIS A 107 29.30 -0.02 11.30
CA HIS A 107 30.60 0.31 10.73
C HIS A 107 30.51 0.62 9.23
N ALA A 108 31.22 1.64 8.76
CA ALA A 108 31.08 2.16 7.39
C ALA A 108 31.39 1.15 6.26
N LEU A 109 32.25 0.16 6.51
CA LEU A 109 32.51 -0.92 5.54
C LEU A 109 31.43 -1.99 5.50
N VAL A 110 30.64 -2.11 6.56
CA VAL A 110 29.61 -3.14 6.72
C VAL A 110 28.26 -2.55 6.36
N GLY A 111 27.86 -1.47 7.03
CA GLY A 111 26.60 -0.76 6.82
C GLY A 111 25.39 -1.70 6.90
N ALA A 112 25.43 -2.65 7.84
CA ALA A 112 24.43 -3.71 7.95
C ALA A 112 23.08 -3.16 8.41
N ASN A 113 22.02 -3.76 7.88
CA ASN A 113 20.64 -3.45 8.22
C ASN A 113 20.26 -4.03 9.59
N TYR A 114 20.81 -5.19 9.92
CA TYR A 114 20.54 -5.90 11.16
C TYR A 114 21.83 -6.33 11.86
N PHE A 115 21.74 -6.57 13.16
CA PHE A 115 22.77 -7.31 13.89
C PHE A 115 22.13 -8.37 14.77
N VAL A 116 22.84 -9.47 14.93
CA VAL A 116 22.36 -10.68 15.59
C VAL A 116 23.31 -11.03 16.72
N LEU A 117 22.75 -11.40 17.87
CA LEU A 117 23.50 -12.00 18.96
C LEU A 117 22.97 -13.40 19.26
N CYS A 118 23.89 -14.34 19.51
CA CYS A 118 23.52 -15.67 19.99
C CYS A 118 24.50 -16.18 21.04
N ASP A 119 24.01 -16.47 22.24
CA ASP A 119 24.80 -17.05 23.33
C ASP A 119 24.65 -18.58 23.42
N GLY A 120 23.87 -19.19 22.53
CA GLY A 120 23.53 -20.62 22.57
C GLY A 120 22.35 -20.98 23.48
N ASN A 121 21.80 -20.03 24.23
CA ASN A 121 20.50 -20.16 24.91
C ASN A 121 19.42 -19.32 24.23
N THR A 122 19.82 -18.21 23.61
CA THR A 122 18.94 -17.21 23.03
C THR A 122 19.50 -16.78 21.67
N PHE A 123 18.60 -16.50 20.74
CA PHE A 123 18.90 -15.91 19.43
C PHE A 123 18.15 -14.59 19.33
N VAL A 124 18.88 -13.49 19.12
CA VAL A 124 18.34 -12.14 19.20
C VAL A 124 18.71 -11.35 17.94
N VAL A 125 17.73 -10.67 17.34
CA VAL A 125 17.92 -9.84 16.13
C VAL A 125 17.50 -8.40 16.42
N TYR A 126 18.34 -7.46 16.04
CA TYR A 126 18.12 -6.02 16.18
C TYR A 126 18.21 -5.33 14.83
N GLU A 127 17.53 -4.19 14.70
CA GLU A 127 17.75 -3.26 13.60
C GLU A 127 18.88 -2.30 13.94
N THR A 128 19.88 -2.20 13.05
CA THR A 128 21.06 -1.36 13.28
C THR A 128 20.70 0.11 13.49
N LEU A 129 19.79 0.66 12.67
CA LEU A 129 19.45 2.09 12.72
C LEU A 129 18.65 2.49 13.97
N SER A 130 18.07 1.52 14.67
CA SER A 130 17.37 1.74 15.94
C SER A 130 18.34 1.93 17.12
N GLY A 131 19.64 1.67 16.93
CA GLY A 131 20.67 1.84 17.95
C GLY A 131 20.71 0.70 18.99
N PRO A 132 21.75 0.65 19.83
CA PRO A 132 22.00 -0.49 20.74
C PRO A 132 21.05 -0.53 21.95
N ASN A 133 20.38 0.58 22.28
CA ASN A 133 19.43 0.67 23.40
C ASN A 133 17.99 0.31 23.01
N SER A 134 17.75 -0.06 21.75
CA SER A 134 16.43 -0.44 21.25
C SER A 134 16.05 -1.85 21.70
N SER A 135 14.75 -2.12 21.74
CA SER A 135 14.26 -3.49 21.95
C SER A 135 14.55 -4.35 20.71
N PRO A 136 14.91 -5.63 20.88
CA PRO A 136 15.15 -6.51 19.74
C PRO A 136 13.85 -6.73 18.95
N ILE A 137 14.00 -6.90 17.63
CA ILE A 137 12.89 -7.29 16.75
C ILE A 137 12.47 -8.73 17.06
N ILE A 138 13.46 -9.59 17.30
CA ILE A 138 13.28 -11.00 17.62
C ILE A 138 14.11 -11.33 18.86
N ASN A 139 13.49 -12.03 19.80
CA ASN A 139 14.16 -12.65 20.93
C ASN A 139 13.57 -14.06 21.13
N ILE A 140 14.32 -15.07 20.72
CA ILE A 140 13.86 -16.47 20.70
C ILE A 140 14.78 -17.31 21.61
N PRO A 141 14.23 -17.98 22.64
CA PRO A 141 14.94 -19.04 23.33
C PRO A 141 15.28 -20.16 22.33
N LEU A 142 16.50 -20.69 22.39
CA LEU A 142 16.97 -21.68 21.41
C LEU A 142 16.10 -22.96 21.41
N THR A 143 15.45 -23.28 22.53
CA THR A 143 14.47 -24.37 22.64
C THR A 143 13.24 -24.20 21.77
N GLU A 144 12.91 -22.96 21.37
CA GLU A 144 11.76 -22.62 20.53
C GLU A 144 12.15 -22.37 19.06
N ILE A 145 13.44 -22.44 18.72
CA ILE A 145 13.93 -21.96 17.43
C ILE A 145 13.32 -22.70 16.24
N ASP A 146 13.07 -24.01 16.37
CA ASP A 146 12.42 -24.78 15.31
C ASP A 146 10.98 -24.33 15.04
N ALA A 147 10.22 -23.99 16.10
CA ALA A 147 8.83 -23.56 15.99
C ALA A 147 8.72 -22.12 15.49
N ARG A 148 9.67 -21.27 15.88
CA ARG A 148 9.67 -19.83 15.61
C ARG A 148 10.65 -19.41 14.51
N PHE A 149 11.24 -20.37 13.79
CA PHE A 149 12.23 -20.08 12.75
C PHE A 149 11.71 -19.15 11.65
N HIS A 150 10.41 -19.24 11.35
CA HIS A 150 9.74 -18.38 10.38
C HIS A 150 9.89 -16.89 10.71
N GLU A 151 10.01 -16.51 12.00
CA GLU A 151 10.30 -15.12 12.39
C GLU A 151 11.67 -14.70 11.87
N ILE A 152 12.68 -15.55 12.01
CA ILE A 152 14.05 -15.31 11.52
C ILE A 152 14.06 -15.28 9.98
N GLU A 153 13.35 -16.20 9.31
CA GLU A 153 13.22 -16.22 7.85
C GLU A 153 12.57 -14.95 7.30
N ASN A 154 11.56 -14.40 7.98
CA ASN A 154 10.88 -13.18 7.57
C ASN A 154 11.77 -11.92 7.65
N ILE A 155 12.94 -12.00 8.30
CA ILE A 155 13.89 -10.89 8.41
C ILE A 155 15.18 -11.15 7.63
N LEU A 156 15.82 -12.30 7.88
CA LEU A 156 17.20 -12.56 7.48
C LEU A 156 17.34 -13.47 6.26
N ALA A 157 16.30 -14.20 5.84
CA ALA A 157 16.39 -15.01 4.63
C ALA A 157 16.64 -14.11 3.40
N PRO A 158 17.40 -14.56 2.38
CA PRO A 158 17.82 -13.69 1.27
C PRO A 158 16.70 -12.92 0.56
N GLU A 159 15.55 -13.57 0.32
CA GLU A 159 14.39 -12.92 -0.30
C GLU A 159 13.75 -11.87 0.62
N SER A 160 13.57 -12.21 1.90
CA SER A 160 13.04 -11.32 2.93
C SER A 160 13.97 -10.13 3.14
N LEU A 161 15.27 -10.37 3.26
CA LEU A 161 16.30 -9.35 3.45
C LEU A 161 16.30 -8.37 2.26
N ALA A 162 16.22 -8.87 1.02
CA ALA A 162 16.12 -8.03 -0.18
C ALA A 162 14.88 -7.13 -0.15
N LYS A 163 13.74 -7.67 0.26
CA LYS A 163 12.47 -6.93 0.37
C LYS A 163 12.52 -5.89 1.48
N ASN A 164 13.00 -6.26 2.66
CA ASN A 164 13.05 -5.41 3.84
C ASN A 164 14.06 -4.27 3.70
N CYS A 165 15.10 -4.44 2.88
CA CYS A 165 16.15 -3.45 2.66
C CYS A 165 15.99 -2.67 1.35
N GLN A 166 14.85 -2.82 0.66
CA GLN A 166 14.56 -2.09 -0.55
C GLN A 166 14.23 -0.62 -0.23
N VAL A 167 14.97 0.30 -0.85
CA VAL A 167 14.67 1.73 -0.78
C VAL A 167 14.16 2.19 -2.13
N SER A 168 12.89 2.61 -2.17
CA SER A 168 12.32 3.27 -3.34
C SER A 168 12.50 4.77 -3.23
N TYR A 169 13.13 5.38 -4.24
CA TYR A 169 13.19 6.83 -4.36
C TYR A 169 12.06 7.28 -5.28
N ASP A 170 11.21 8.18 -4.78
CA ASP A 170 10.26 8.88 -5.62
C ASP A 170 10.99 9.98 -6.39
N LEU A 171 11.25 9.72 -7.66
CA LEU A 171 11.91 10.65 -8.59
C LEU A 171 10.92 11.41 -9.46
N ASN A 172 9.62 11.13 -9.32
CA ASN A 172 8.59 11.75 -10.13
C ASN A 172 8.25 13.14 -9.57
N LEU A 173 7.63 13.95 -10.41
CA LEU A 173 7.14 15.26 -10.00
C LEU A 173 6.06 15.09 -8.91
N LYS A 174 6.13 15.89 -7.84
CA LYS A 174 5.11 15.90 -6.79
C LYS A 174 3.72 16.21 -7.33
N LEU A 175 2.66 15.70 -6.70
CA LEU A 175 1.28 16.04 -7.05
C LEU A 175 1.00 17.52 -6.78
N CYS A 176 1.44 18.02 -5.62
CA CYS A 176 1.41 19.42 -5.22
C CYS A 176 2.35 19.63 -4.03
N GLU A 177 2.40 20.83 -3.45
CA GLU A 177 3.09 21.02 -2.17
C GLU A 177 2.48 20.17 -1.04
N GLY A 178 3.35 19.55 -0.24
CA GLY A 178 2.95 18.65 0.85
C GLY A 178 2.61 17.22 0.44
N LEU A 179 2.60 16.88 -0.86
CA LEU A 179 2.41 15.51 -1.35
C LEU A 179 3.61 15.02 -2.14
N ARG A 180 3.79 13.70 -2.21
CA ARG A 180 4.73 13.01 -3.11
C ARG A 180 4.14 12.94 -4.52
N SER A 181 4.72 12.16 -5.43
CA SER A 181 4.14 11.92 -6.76
C SER A 181 2.93 10.99 -6.76
N SER A 182 2.67 10.35 -5.61
CA SER A 182 1.49 9.56 -5.32
C SER A 182 0.98 9.83 -3.90
N ALA A 183 -0.31 9.63 -3.68
CA ALA A 183 -0.98 9.67 -2.39
C ALA A 183 -2.10 8.63 -2.37
N GLU A 184 -2.25 7.93 -1.24
CA GLU A 184 -3.37 7.00 -1.04
C GLU A 184 -4.60 7.75 -0.56
N LEU A 185 -5.77 7.34 -1.05
CA LEU A 185 -7.06 7.84 -0.59
C LEU A 185 -7.54 6.92 0.52
N ARG A 186 -7.59 7.46 1.75
CA ARG A 186 -7.97 6.70 2.95
C ARG A 186 -9.48 6.53 3.04
N SER A 187 -10.22 7.58 2.72
CA SER A 187 -11.68 7.59 2.74
C SER A 187 -12.19 8.79 1.95
N GLY A 188 -13.49 8.83 1.73
CA GLY A 188 -14.13 10.00 1.15
C GLY A 188 -15.62 9.83 1.05
N GLU A 189 -16.29 10.94 0.78
CA GLU A 189 -17.73 11.08 0.75
C GLU A 189 -18.12 11.88 -0.50
N TYR A 190 -19.15 11.38 -1.18
CA TYR A 190 -19.79 12.04 -2.31
C TYR A 190 -21.23 12.33 -1.91
N GLU A 191 -21.57 13.60 -1.88
CA GLU A 191 -22.91 14.09 -1.61
C GLU A 191 -23.56 14.50 -2.93
N ILE A 192 -24.87 14.31 -3.02
CA ILE A 192 -25.67 14.83 -4.14
C ILE A 192 -26.44 16.03 -3.59
N ASP A 193 -26.22 17.21 -4.16
CA ASP A 193 -26.93 18.43 -3.80
C ASP A 193 -28.10 18.68 -4.78
N GLU A 194 -27.85 18.50 -6.08
CA GLU A 194 -28.80 18.72 -7.15
C GLU A 194 -28.86 17.53 -8.12
N TRP A 195 -30.04 17.30 -8.68
CA TRP A 195 -30.24 16.30 -9.73
C TRP A 195 -31.32 16.77 -10.71
N SER A 196 -31.22 16.30 -11.95
CA SER A 196 -32.28 16.44 -12.94
C SER A 196 -32.30 15.24 -13.89
N PHE A 197 -33.46 14.93 -14.46
CA PHE A 197 -33.53 14.00 -15.58
C PHE A 197 -34.38 14.56 -16.71
N HIS A 198 -34.02 14.19 -17.92
CA HIS A 198 -34.67 14.64 -19.14
C HIS A 198 -34.88 13.45 -20.08
N ILE A 199 -36.11 13.27 -20.56
CA ILE A 199 -36.45 12.28 -21.57
C ILE A 199 -36.62 13.01 -22.90
N TYR A 200 -35.70 12.76 -23.82
CA TYR A 200 -35.76 13.29 -25.17
C TYR A 200 -36.38 12.27 -26.12
N GLN A 201 -37.24 12.74 -27.02
CA GLN A 201 -37.73 11.99 -28.16
C GLN A 201 -37.40 12.77 -29.43
N ASN A 202 -36.57 12.21 -30.29
CA ASN A 202 -36.08 12.86 -31.52
C ASN A 202 -35.48 14.26 -31.24
N GLY A 203 -34.75 14.39 -30.13
CA GLY A 203 -34.10 15.64 -29.71
C GLY A 203 -35.00 16.68 -29.02
N ILE A 204 -36.29 16.40 -28.87
CA ILE A 204 -37.24 17.28 -28.17
C ILE A 204 -37.42 16.76 -26.75
N ASP A 205 -37.28 17.64 -25.74
CA ASP A 205 -37.57 17.29 -24.35
C ASP A 205 -39.07 17.01 -24.18
N LYS A 206 -39.37 15.78 -23.77
CA LYS A 206 -40.71 15.22 -23.58
C LYS A 206 -40.94 14.73 -22.16
N THR A 207 -40.09 15.14 -21.21
CA THR A 207 -40.12 14.67 -19.82
C THR A 207 -41.51 14.76 -19.18
N GLU A 208 -42.16 15.93 -19.29
CA GLU A 208 -43.49 16.14 -18.72
C GLU A 208 -44.59 15.34 -19.41
N ASP A 209 -44.45 15.08 -20.72
CA ASP A 209 -45.39 14.23 -21.46
C ASP A 209 -45.26 12.77 -20.99
N PHE A 210 -44.03 12.28 -20.83
CA PHE A 210 -43.76 10.93 -20.30
C PHE A 210 -44.19 10.75 -18.84
N LYS A 211 -43.96 11.75 -17.97
CA LYS A 211 -44.44 11.73 -16.58
C LYS A 211 -45.96 11.64 -16.47
N LYS A 212 -46.72 12.21 -17.41
CA LYS A 212 -48.19 12.12 -17.44
C LYS A 212 -48.69 10.76 -17.91
N CYS A 213 -47.98 10.14 -18.85
CA CYS A 213 -48.44 8.91 -19.51
C CYS A 213 -47.94 7.62 -18.86
N ALA A 214 -46.85 7.67 -18.08
CA ALA A 214 -46.22 6.50 -17.49
C ALA A 214 -45.86 6.75 -16.00
N PRO A 215 -46.63 6.17 -15.06
CA PRO A 215 -46.43 6.35 -13.62
C PRO A 215 -45.02 6.04 -13.14
N GLN A 216 -44.31 5.08 -13.77
CA GLN A 216 -42.94 4.74 -13.38
C GLN A 216 -41.95 5.92 -13.47
N PHE A 217 -42.22 6.95 -14.28
CA PHE A 217 -41.37 8.14 -14.35
C PHE A 217 -41.67 9.15 -13.24
N GLN A 218 -42.84 9.08 -12.59
CA GLN A 218 -43.14 9.87 -11.39
C GLN A 218 -42.40 9.28 -10.18
N ASP A 219 -42.24 7.96 -10.13
CA ASP A 219 -41.51 7.28 -9.06
C ASP A 219 -40.02 7.64 -9.05
N ILE A 220 -39.44 8.04 -10.20
CA ILE A 220 -38.07 8.55 -10.29
C ILE A 220 -37.90 9.78 -9.40
N ASP A 221 -38.85 10.72 -9.41
CA ASP A 221 -38.73 11.93 -8.59
C ASP A 221 -38.69 11.59 -7.09
N VAL A 222 -39.49 10.61 -6.66
CA VAL A 222 -39.52 10.14 -5.27
C VAL A 222 -38.19 9.46 -4.91
N GLN A 223 -37.71 8.54 -5.75
CA GLN A 223 -36.47 7.81 -5.52
C GLN A 223 -35.25 8.75 -5.48
N MET A 224 -35.19 9.74 -6.37
CA MET A 224 -34.08 10.68 -6.43
C MET A 224 -34.07 11.67 -5.26
N ASN A 225 -35.24 12.07 -4.77
CA ASN A 225 -35.33 12.88 -3.54
C ASN A 225 -34.88 12.10 -2.30
N GLN A 226 -35.23 10.81 -2.21
CA GLN A 226 -34.73 9.92 -1.14
C GLN A 226 -33.22 9.70 -1.26
N LEU A 227 -32.73 9.51 -2.49
CA LEU A 227 -31.30 9.40 -2.76
C LEU A 227 -30.57 10.65 -2.24
N ARG A 228 -31.07 11.86 -2.52
CA ARG A 228 -30.47 13.09 -2.02
C ARG A 228 -30.40 13.16 -0.48
N SER A 229 -31.43 12.70 0.24
CA SER A 229 -31.47 12.82 1.70
C SER A 229 -30.71 11.73 2.45
N ASP A 230 -30.67 10.52 1.88
CA ASP A 230 -30.27 9.32 2.62
C ASP A 230 -28.98 8.67 2.05
N PHE A 231 -28.48 9.15 0.91
CA PHE A 231 -27.37 8.55 0.20
C PHE A 231 -26.07 9.33 0.42
N ASN A 232 -25.12 8.70 1.10
CA ASN A 232 -23.73 9.14 1.15
C ASN A 232 -22.87 8.03 0.54
N LEU A 233 -22.35 8.27 -0.66
CA LEU A 233 -21.48 7.32 -1.33
C LEU A 233 -20.08 7.46 -0.77
N LYS A 234 -19.56 6.35 -0.24
CA LYS A 234 -18.25 6.31 0.41
C LYS A 234 -17.19 5.72 -0.50
N ILE A 235 -16.00 6.29 -0.42
CA ILE A 235 -14.79 5.70 -1.00
C ILE A 235 -14.33 4.56 -0.10
N GLU A 236 -14.09 3.40 -0.72
CA GLU A 236 -13.48 2.23 -0.07
C GLU A 236 -11.97 2.43 0.00
N GLU A 237 -11.36 2.71 -1.15
CA GLU A 237 -9.94 2.88 -1.34
C GLU A 237 -9.70 3.68 -2.62
N GLY A 238 -8.48 4.17 -2.79
CA GLY A 238 -8.06 4.75 -4.04
C GLY A 238 -6.64 5.27 -4.00
N THR A 239 -6.18 5.74 -5.16
CA THR A 239 -4.83 6.29 -5.32
C THR A 239 -4.87 7.50 -6.23
N LEU A 240 -4.26 8.59 -5.79
CA LEU A 240 -3.90 9.72 -6.62
C LEU A 240 -2.43 9.55 -7.03
N GLN A 241 -2.12 9.47 -8.31
CA GLN A 241 -0.76 9.21 -8.77
C GLN A 241 -0.50 9.79 -10.16
N ARG A 242 0.78 10.01 -10.47
CA ARG A 242 1.16 10.28 -11.86
C ARG A 242 1.15 9.01 -12.71
N ASP A 243 0.53 9.09 -13.87
CA ASP A 243 0.59 8.03 -14.87
C ASP A 243 1.92 8.05 -15.63
N ARG A 244 2.11 7.09 -16.55
CA ARG A 244 3.33 6.98 -17.37
C ARG A 244 3.59 8.18 -18.28
N THR A 245 2.56 9.01 -18.53
CA THR A 245 2.65 10.23 -19.32
C THR A 245 2.89 11.48 -18.46
N GLY A 246 2.98 11.31 -17.14
CA GLY A 246 3.19 12.38 -16.17
C GLY A 246 1.91 13.10 -15.74
N ARG A 247 0.74 12.72 -16.26
CA ARG A 247 -0.55 13.31 -15.85
C ARG A 247 -0.97 12.80 -14.49
N ILE A 248 -1.70 13.61 -13.75
CA ILE A 248 -2.27 13.18 -12.47
C ILE A 248 -3.56 12.38 -12.76
N SER A 249 -3.64 11.19 -12.17
CA SER A 249 -4.78 10.29 -12.26
C SER A 249 -5.25 9.87 -10.87
N ALA A 250 -6.56 9.82 -10.66
CA ALA A 250 -7.18 9.35 -9.43
C ALA A 250 -7.98 8.08 -9.74
N HIS A 251 -7.56 6.96 -9.17
CA HIS A 251 -8.30 5.71 -9.21
C HIS A 251 -9.09 5.59 -7.92
N VAL A 252 -10.42 5.46 -8.01
CA VAL A 252 -11.31 5.51 -6.85
C VAL A 252 -12.24 4.29 -6.88
N SER A 253 -12.29 3.54 -5.78
CA SER A 253 -13.26 2.47 -5.55
C SER A 253 -14.33 2.92 -4.55
N PHE A 254 -15.58 2.54 -4.79
CA PHE A 254 -16.72 2.95 -3.98
C PHE A 254 -17.34 1.76 -3.22
N MET A 255 -17.68 1.95 -1.94
CA MET A 255 -18.36 0.92 -1.12
C MET A 255 -19.86 0.80 -1.44
N GLY A 256 -20.45 1.73 -2.20
CA GLY A 256 -21.90 1.88 -2.34
C GLY A 256 -22.56 2.35 -1.03
N ALA A 257 -23.75 2.96 -1.12
CA ALA A 257 -24.50 3.34 0.10
C ALA A 257 -25.29 2.17 0.70
N THR A 258 -25.67 1.20 -0.13
CA THR A 258 -26.37 -0.03 0.25
C THR A 258 -25.80 -1.22 -0.53
N LYS A 259 -26.06 -2.46 -0.08
CA LYS A 259 -25.65 -3.67 -0.82
C LYS A 259 -26.22 -3.71 -2.24
N ASN A 260 -27.47 -3.27 -2.40
CA ASN A 260 -28.12 -3.19 -3.71
C ASN A 260 -27.46 -2.14 -4.59
N ASN A 261 -27.18 -0.95 -4.04
CA ASN A 261 -26.49 0.10 -4.77
C ASN A 261 -25.08 -0.34 -5.20
N LEU A 262 -24.29 -0.95 -4.31
CA LEU A 262 -22.98 -1.50 -4.69
C LEU A 262 -23.10 -2.55 -5.80
N SER A 263 -24.09 -3.45 -5.71
CA SER A 263 -24.33 -4.45 -6.75
C SER A 263 -24.73 -3.82 -8.09
N ALA A 264 -25.55 -2.78 -8.08
CA ALA A 264 -25.93 -2.04 -9.28
C ALA A 264 -24.71 -1.32 -9.89
N MET A 265 -23.90 -0.64 -9.07
CA MET A 265 -22.68 0.01 -9.51
C MET A 265 -21.69 -0.98 -10.13
N LYS A 266 -21.56 -2.18 -9.57
CA LYS A 266 -20.72 -3.25 -10.13
C LYS A 266 -21.24 -3.74 -11.48
N GLN A 267 -22.55 -3.91 -11.63
CA GLN A 267 -23.16 -4.28 -12.92
C GLN A 267 -22.96 -3.19 -13.97
N LEU A 268 -23.00 -1.92 -13.58
CA LEU A 268 -22.74 -0.78 -14.45
C LEU A 268 -21.24 -0.50 -14.68
N GLY A 269 -20.33 -1.20 -14.00
CA GLY A 269 -18.90 -0.93 -14.09
C GLY A 269 -18.46 0.43 -13.51
N ILE A 270 -19.31 1.08 -12.71
CA ILE A 270 -19.05 2.39 -12.09
C ILE A 270 -18.66 2.30 -10.61
N ASN A 271 -18.47 1.08 -10.08
CA ASN A 271 -17.96 0.86 -8.72
C ASN A 271 -16.47 1.22 -8.59
N THR A 272 -15.77 1.38 -9.72
CA THR A 272 -14.40 1.87 -9.77
C THR A 272 -14.28 2.84 -10.94
N LEU A 273 -13.77 4.05 -10.68
CA LEU A 273 -13.61 5.08 -11.71
C LEU A 273 -12.17 5.59 -11.73
N THR A 274 -11.69 5.94 -12.92
CA THR A 274 -10.38 6.57 -13.11
C THR A 274 -10.57 7.97 -13.66
N PHE A 275 -10.28 8.95 -12.83
CA PHE A 275 -10.27 10.34 -13.22
C PHE A 275 -8.87 10.75 -13.66
N ALA A 276 -8.76 11.63 -14.64
CA ALA A 276 -7.49 12.22 -15.04
C ALA A 276 -7.63 13.74 -15.16
N THR A 277 -6.54 14.45 -14.91
CA THR A 277 -6.45 15.88 -15.17
C THR A 277 -5.34 16.20 -16.16
N LYS A 278 -5.50 17.31 -16.87
CA LYS A 278 -4.45 17.91 -17.72
C LYS A 278 -3.56 18.85 -16.93
N ASP A 279 -3.95 19.22 -15.71
CA ASP A 279 -3.17 20.12 -14.89
C ASP A 279 -1.89 19.43 -14.43
N GLU A 280 -0.80 20.21 -14.42
CA GLU A 280 0.50 19.71 -14.00
C GLU A 280 0.51 19.40 -12.50
N PHE A 281 -0.24 20.17 -11.69
CA PHE A 281 -0.31 20.03 -10.24
C PHE A 281 -1.75 20.03 -9.74
N LEU A 282 -1.99 19.35 -8.61
CA LEU A 282 -3.21 19.51 -7.85
C LEU A 282 -3.23 20.91 -7.22
N SER A 283 -4.32 21.64 -7.45
CA SER A 283 -4.48 23.00 -6.97
C SER A 283 -4.58 23.05 -5.45
N LEU A 284 -4.02 24.10 -4.86
CA LEU A 284 -4.20 24.46 -3.45
C LEU A 284 -5.19 25.64 -3.29
N ASP A 285 -5.71 26.16 -4.41
CA ASP A 285 -6.59 27.33 -4.45
C ASP A 285 -8.01 26.89 -4.76
N ARG A 286 -8.91 27.11 -3.81
CA ARG A 286 -10.34 26.83 -3.95
C ARG A 286 -10.99 27.56 -5.13
N THR A 287 -10.46 28.73 -5.50
CA THR A 287 -10.99 29.54 -6.60
C THR A 287 -10.45 29.13 -7.98
N GLN A 288 -9.40 28.30 -8.00
CA GLN A 288 -8.81 27.73 -9.21
C GLN A 288 -8.60 26.23 -9.04
N PRO A 289 -9.69 25.45 -8.89
CA PRO A 289 -9.58 24.02 -8.65
C PRO A 289 -9.01 23.29 -9.87
N THR A 290 -8.33 22.19 -9.62
CA THR A 290 -7.92 21.23 -10.64
C THR A 290 -9.12 20.51 -11.22
N VAL A 291 -9.16 20.38 -12.54
CA VAL A 291 -10.29 19.72 -13.23
C VAL A 291 -9.94 18.27 -13.53
N PHE A 292 -10.69 17.36 -12.94
CA PHE A 292 -10.61 15.92 -13.14
C PHE A 292 -11.79 15.44 -13.98
N GLU A 293 -11.52 14.62 -15.01
CA GLU A 293 -12.54 14.11 -15.93
C GLU A 293 -12.47 12.58 -16.00
N THR A 294 -13.63 11.94 -16.13
CA THR A 294 -13.77 10.51 -16.45
C THR A 294 -14.94 10.29 -17.39
N THR A 295 -14.85 9.23 -18.20
CA THR A 295 -15.98 8.70 -18.97
C THR A 295 -16.06 7.20 -18.71
N ALA A 296 -17.26 6.69 -18.48
CA ALA A 296 -17.50 5.25 -18.33
C ALA A 296 -18.74 4.84 -19.11
N ASP A 297 -18.57 3.85 -19.99
CA ASP A 297 -19.64 3.23 -20.75
C ASP A 297 -20.20 2.04 -19.97
N PHE A 298 -21.50 1.78 -20.11
CA PHE A 298 -22.17 0.65 -19.51
C PHE A 298 -23.23 0.06 -20.44
N SER A 299 -23.51 -1.23 -20.25
CA SER A 299 -24.59 -1.92 -20.92
C SER A 299 -25.25 -2.92 -19.98
N LEU A 300 -26.56 -3.06 -20.08
CA LEU A 300 -27.36 -4.06 -19.37
C LEU A 300 -28.19 -4.82 -20.40
N GLU A 301 -28.06 -6.13 -20.42
CA GLU A 301 -28.83 -7.00 -21.32
C GLU A 301 -30.24 -7.24 -20.76
N HIS A 302 -31.20 -7.45 -21.63
CA HIS A 302 -32.54 -7.89 -21.30
C HIS A 302 -32.50 -9.11 -20.38
N GLY A 303 -33.34 -9.09 -19.34
CA GLY A 303 -33.39 -10.13 -18.31
C GLY A 303 -32.31 -10.00 -17.23
N THR A 304 -31.38 -9.05 -17.34
CA THR A 304 -30.42 -8.75 -16.26
C THR A 304 -31.19 -8.36 -15.00
N MET A 305 -30.92 -9.04 -13.89
CA MET A 305 -31.50 -8.68 -12.59
C MET A 305 -30.80 -7.44 -12.05
N PHE A 306 -31.43 -6.28 -12.21
CA PHE A 306 -30.88 -5.00 -11.76
C PHE A 306 -31.39 -4.64 -10.36
N PRO A 307 -30.50 -4.45 -9.38
CA PRO A 307 -30.88 -4.05 -8.03
C PRO A 307 -31.53 -2.67 -8.06
N GLN A 308 -32.76 -2.57 -7.54
CA GLN A 308 -33.33 -1.26 -7.26
C GLN A 308 -32.58 -0.60 -6.09
N LEU A 309 -32.43 0.72 -6.13
CA LEU A 309 -31.83 1.53 -5.07
C LEU A 309 -32.44 1.20 -3.70
N LEU A 310 -33.76 1.04 -3.68
CA LEU A 310 -34.55 0.54 -2.56
C LEU A 310 -35.46 -0.58 -3.10
N GLY A 311 -35.39 -1.78 -2.53
CA GLY A 311 -36.25 -2.91 -2.92
C GLY A 311 -35.52 -4.14 -3.41
N SER A 312 -36.23 -5.06 -4.06
CA SER A 312 -35.63 -6.26 -4.65
C SER A 312 -35.08 -5.96 -6.05
N ALA A 313 -34.12 -6.76 -6.52
CA ALA A 313 -33.70 -6.68 -7.90
C ALA A 313 -34.86 -7.01 -8.85
N VAL A 314 -34.97 -6.25 -9.93
CA VAL A 314 -35.99 -6.45 -10.98
C VAL A 314 -35.30 -6.79 -12.29
N PRO A 315 -35.86 -7.69 -13.11
CA PRO A 315 -35.33 -7.92 -14.44
C PRO A 315 -35.46 -6.66 -15.29
N ILE A 316 -34.43 -6.36 -16.07
CA ILE A 316 -34.46 -5.30 -17.07
C ILE A 316 -35.27 -5.79 -18.27
N ASP A 317 -36.32 -5.05 -18.64
CA ASP A 317 -37.27 -5.46 -19.69
C ASP A 317 -36.73 -5.27 -21.12
N THR A 318 -35.63 -4.53 -21.31
CA THR A 318 -35.04 -4.25 -22.63
C THR A 318 -33.56 -3.97 -22.50
N ASP A 319 -32.76 -4.23 -23.54
CA ASP A 319 -31.34 -3.85 -23.48
C ASP A 319 -31.21 -2.34 -23.25
N LEU A 320 -30.26 -1.98 -22.40
CA LEU A 320 -29.97 -0.60 -22.02
C LEU A 320 -28.48 -0.36 -22.25
N GLU A 321 -28.16 0.68 -22.98
CA GLU A 321 -26.78 1.15 -23.14
C GLU A 321 -26.67 2.56 -22.63
N GLY A 322 -25.50 2.93 -22.14
CA GLY A 322 -25.27 4.31 -21.78
C GLY A 322 -23.84 4.64 -21.52
N ASP A 323 -23.62 5.94 -21.35
CA ASP A 323 -22.33 6.51 -21.01
C ASP A 323 -22.53 7.50 -19.86
N THR A 324 -21.51 7.60 -19.02
CA THR A 324 -21.42 8.58 -17.95
C THR A 324 -20.20 9.43 -18.16
N HIS A 325 -20.37 10.74 -18.05
CA HIS A 325 -19.29 11.71 -18.07
C HIS A 325 -19.31 12.50 -16.76
N THR A 326 -18.20 12.44 -16.02
CA THR A 326 -18.08 13.11 -14.73
C THR A 326 -16.90 14.07 -14.74
N VAL A 327 -17.17 15.31 -14.34
CA VAL A 327 -16.18 16.36 -14.14
C VAL A 327 -16.16 16.72 -12.66
N ALA A 328 -14.98 16.69 -12.05
CA ALA A 328 -14.75 17.07 -10.65
C ALA A 328 -13.76 18.24 -10.59
N TYR A 329 -14.14 19.27 -9.83
CA TYR A 329 -13.37 20.49 -9.62
C TYR A 329 -12.77 20.43 -8.22
N LEU A 330 -11.51 19.98 -8.11
CA LEU A 330 -10.90 19.60 -6.85
C LEU A 330 -9.72 20.49 -6.47
N PHE A 331 -9.59 20.82 -5.19
CA PHE A 331 -8.42 21.47 -4.61
C PHE A 331 -8.02 20.76 -3.32
N LYS A 332 -6.73 20.82 -2.96
CA LYS A 332 -6.22 20.28 -1.71
C LYS A 332 -6.22 21.33 -0.62
N GLU A 333 -6.72 20.95 0.55
CA GLU A 333 -6.63 21.71 1.79
C GLU A 333 -6.18 20.75 2.91
N ALA A 334 -5.07 21.08 3.58
CA ALA A 334 -4.47 20.23 4.62
C ALA A 334 -4.27 18.76 4.16
N ASP A 335 -4.92 17.80 4.80
CA ASP A 335 -4.89 16.35 4.53
C ASP A 335 -6.07 15.87 3.67
N ALA A 336 -6.79 16.79 3.04
CA ALA A 336 -7.98 16.49 2.24
C ALA A 336 -7.93 17.09 0.83
N VAL A 337 -8.69 16.47 -0.07
CA VAL A 337 -9.04 17.00 -1.39
C VAL A 337 -10.54 17.23 -1.42
N LEU A 338 -10.92 18.47 -1.71
CA LEU A 338 -12.29 18.97 -1.59
C LEU A 338 -12.74 19.55 -2.92
N GLY A 339 -14.03 19.56 -3.17
CA GLY A 339 -14.56 20.27 -4.31
C GLY A 339 -15.96 19.87 -4.70
N ASP A 340 -16.31 20.22 -5.94
CA ASP A 340 -17.62 19.97 -6.51
C ASP A 340 -17.50 19.02 -7.70
N TYR A 341 -18.58 18.34 -8.06
CA TYR A 341 -18.63 17.54 -9.27
C TYR A 341 -19.95 17.69 -10.00
N ILE A 342 -19.89 17.37 -11.29
CA ILE A 342 -21.03 17.24 -12.18
C ILE A 342 -20.89 15.91 -12.90
N SER A 343 -21.90 15.06 -12.81
CA SER A 343 -21.98 13.79 -13.52
C SER A 343 -23.19 13.79 -14.43
N THR A 344 -23.02 13.49 -15.70
CA THR A 344 -24.09 13.33 -16.67
C THR A 344 -24.08 11.91 -17.21
N ALA A 345 -25.17 11.18 -17.01
CA ALA A 345 -25.40 9.85 -17.54
C ALA A 345 -26.43 9.92 -18.68
N VAL A 346 -26.12 9.28 -19.80
CA VAL A 346 -27.00 9.18 -20.96
C VAL A 346 -27.36 7.72 -21.17
N TYR A 347 -28.65 7.42 -21.15
CA TYR A 347 -29.21 6.09 -21.37
C TYR A 347 -29.94 6.03 -22.70
N ARG A 348 -29.75 4.92 -23.41
CA ARG A 348 -30.31 4.62 -24.73
C ARG A 348 -30.88 3.19 -24.72
N VAL A 349 -32.01 3.01 -25.41
CA VAL A 349 -32.64 1.69 -25.58
C VAL A 349 -32.50 1.31 -27.06
N PRO A 350 -31.55 0.43 -27.43
CA PRO A 350 -31.25 0.11 -28.82
C PRO A 350 -32.47 -0.37 -29.62
N GLN A 351 -33.37 -1.15 -28.99
CA GLN A 351 -34.60 -1.66 -29.59
C GLN A 351 -35.57 -0.55 -30.00
N LEU A 352 -35.50 0.60 -29.30
CA LEU A 352 -36.35 1.77 -29.53
C LEU A 352 -35.57 2.90 -30.20
N ALA A 353 -34.41 2.62 -30.81
CA ALA A 353 -33.60 3.62 -31.49
C ALA A 353 -34.39 4.36 -32.59
N SER A 354 -35.32 3.69 -33.28
CA SER A 354 -36.20 4.31 -34.28
C SER A 354 -37.18 5.34 -33.71
N LEU A 355 -37.45 5.30 -32.39
CA LEU A 355 -38.25 6.31 -31.70
C LEU A 355 -37.40 7.50 -31.24
N GLY A 356 -36.07 7.42 -31.39
CA GLY A 356 -35.13 8.48 -30.99
C GLY A 356 -35.19 8.81 -29.50
N LEU A 357 -35.46 7.81 -28.65
CA LEU A 357 -35.55 7.99 -27.20
C LEU A 357 -34.16 8.04 -26.56
N LYS A 358 -33.94 9.06 -25.74
CA LYS A 358 -32.74 9.25 -24.92
C LYS A 358 -33.17 9.72 -23.54
N LEU A 359 -32.69 9.06 -22.49
CA LEU A 359 -32.82 9.55 -21.12
C LEU A 359 -31.48 10.15 -20.69
N GLU A 360 -31.50 11.37 -20.19
CA GLU A 360 -30.34 12.04 -19.60
C GLU A 360 -30.59 12.22 -18.11
N LEU A 361 -29.61 11.87 -17.28
CA LEU A 361 -29.64 12.01 -15.84
C LEU A 361 -28.41 12.80 -15.42
N LYS A 362 -28.62 13.90 -14.70
CA LYS A 362 -27.55 14.77 -14.22
C LYS A 362 -27.53 14.79 -12.71
N PHE A 363 -26.35 14.70 -12.14
CA PHE A 363 -26.06 14.88 -10.72
C PHE A 363 -25.04 15.99 -10.54
N GLN A 364 -25.21 16.76 -9.47
CA GLN A 364 -24.22 17.70 -8.99
C GLN A 364 -24.15 17.63 -7.47
N GLY A 365 -22.95 17.79 -6.93
CA GLY A 365 -22.78 17.89 -5.49
C GLY A 365 -21.31 18.05 -5.10
N ARG A 366 -21.01 17.63 -3.88
CA ARG A 366 -19.72 17.87 -3.23
C ARG A 366 -18.94 16.58 -3.04
N ILE A 367 -17.62 16.72 -3.10
CA ILE A 367 -16.63 15.67 -2.87
C ILE A 367 -15.74 16.08 -1.70
N LEU A 368 -15.54 15.15 -0.78
CA LEU A 368 -14.52 15.25 0.26
C LEU A 368 -13.72 13.94 0.29
N ILE A 369 -12.42 14.02 0.02
CA ILE A 369 -11.50 12.87 0.03
C ILE A 369 -10.42 13.12 1.06
N ARG A 370 -10.18 12.16 1.94
CA ARG A 370 -9.11 12.21 2.94
C ARG A 370 -7.92 11.40 2.45
N LEU A 371 -6.74 11.99 2.53
CA LEU A 371 -5.49 11.35 2.12
C LEU A 371 -4.89 10.56 3.30
N ALA A 372 -4.14 9.51 2.98
CA ALA A 372 -3.29 8.85 3.96
C ALA A 372 -2.08 9.76 4.30
N PRO A 373 -1.59 9.73 5.56
CA PRO A 373 -0.47 10.55 6.01
C PRO A 373 0.88 10.20 5.34
#